data_AF-A0A9E3UGZ5-F1
#
_entry.id   AF-A0A9E3UGZ5-F1
#
_cell.length_a   1.000
_cell.length_b   1.000
_cell.length_c   1.000
_cell.angle_alpha   90.00
_cell.angle_beta   90.00
_cell.angle_gamma   90.00
#
_symmetry.space_group_name_H-M   'P 1'
#
loop_
_entity.id
_entity.type
_entity.pdbx_description
1 polymer ?
#
loop_
_entity_poly.entity_id
_entity_poly.type
_entity_poly.pdbx_seq_one_letter_code
_entity_poly.pdbx_strand_id
1 'polypeptide(L)'
;MALTNGDDRIVGSPSSDIVDGRLGRDTFVVEGIRSEFDISFAGGLAYLTDKLTGRTDKLANIQAIQFDDTTIDLFSADQSEIAALYKVVLGRDADDAGLAFWTEQSANGMSLADIALALSQSAEFTAPDAEALVHRLYNDLFDRAGDAAGVGYWVEQINSGASFAAVATSFIRSAEFPVNADTLFAQAPLAVATPWSDDATVLFGDIDGDLTGTSVGRNDTFLDRGANLVIFGDATGRLLDEARGGNDTIVSGGTVHGGQNWLIGDAAEILDNARGGDDDLAVNDYSFSGTYTLVGDALFIGGAAHGGNDRLEGVSTPGAHNILYGDAVTLGAGATGGNDVLDAGSVGRVSGVTNLLYGDAETLAAGARGGDDVLRSGRGDDEMWGDAAVVETGAVTGRDIFVFGPENGKDVIHDFQYRQDKIDVSAYGFHNLAEMHGMIKAYGSHGENILIDFGGGNQVLVIGLPHRVYGESDFIFAVAE
;
A
#
# COMPACT_ATOMS: atom_id res chain seq x y z
N MET A 1 -2.06 12.90 -0.15
CA MET A 1 -1.41 12.22 -1.29
C MET A 1 -2.29 12.32 -2.53
N ALA A 2 -1.73 12.03 -3.71
CA ALA A 2 -2.36 12.24 -5.00
C ALA A 2 -3.00 10.94 -5.51
N LEU A 3 -4.20 11.04 -6.12
CA LEU A 3 -4.86 9.97 -6.89
C LEU A 3 -3.92 9.43 -7.98
N THR A 4 -4.10 8.20 -8.44
CA THR A 4 -3.24 7.57 -9.47
C THR A 4 -3.93 7.60 -10.84
N ASN A 5 -3.40 6.93 -11.86
CA ASN A 5 -4.11 6.71 -13.13
C ASN A 5 -4.60 5.24 -13.26
N GLY A 6 -4.64 4.51 -12.14
CA GLY A 6 -5.18 3.15 -12.01
C GLY A 6 -6.64 3.14 -11.53
N ASP A 7 -7.18 1.98 -11.16
CA ASP A 7 -8.56 1.86 -10.68
C ASP A 7 -8.66 2.35 -9.22
N ASP A 8 -8.91 3.64 -9.00
CA ASP A 8 -8.86 4.22 -7.65
C ASP A 8 -10.17 3.97 -6.89
N ARG A 9 -10.05 3.61 -5.60
CA ARG A 9 -11.19 3.53 -4.67
C ARG A 9 -11.19 4.71 -3.69
N ILE A 10 -12.11 5.65 -3.90
CA ILE A 10 -12.07 6.96 -3.27
C ILE A 10 -13.23 7.11 -2.28
N VAL A 11 -12.94 7.11 -0.99
CA VAL A 11 -13.98 7.29 0.05
C VAL A 11 -14.31 8.78 0.24
N GLY A 12 -15.58 9.10 0.03
CA GLY A 12 -16.16 10.41 0.28
C GLY A 12 -16.15 10.79 1.75
N SER A 13 -15.93 12.07 2.03
CA SER A 13 -16.11 12.61 3.37
C SER A 13 -17.59 12.93 3.62
N PRO A 14 -18.02 13.12 4.88
CA PRO A 14 -19.36 13.63 5.16
C PRO A 14 -19.62 15.07 4.66
N SER A 15 -18.66 15.71 3.98
CA SER A 15 -18.73 17.09 3.50
C SER A 15 -19.23 17.17 2.04
N SER A 16 -18.86 18.18 1.26
CA SER A 16 -19.16 18.23 -0.17
C SER A 16 -17.84 18.23 -0.91
N ASP A 17 -17.56 17.13 -1.58
CA ASP A 17 -16.26 16.85 -2.15
C ASP A 17 -16.22 17.19 -3.65
N ILE A 18 -15.01 17.47 -4.14
CA ILE A 18 -14.73 17.53 -5.57
C ILE A 18 -13.65 16.50 -5.81
N VAL A 19 -14.02 15.43 -6.50
CA VAL A 19 -13.20 14.26 -6.74
C VAL A 19 -12.98 14.12 -8.24
N ASP A 20 -11.76 13.77 -8.63
CA ASP A 20 -11.39 13.42 -9.99
C ASP A 20 -10.62 12.12 -9.97
N GLY A 21 -11.27 10.99 -10.29
CA GLY A 21 -10.66 9.66 -10.30
C GLY A 21 -9.57 9.47 -11.37
N ARG A 22 -9.37 10.46 -12.24
CA ARG A 22 -8.36 10.46 -13.30
C ARG A 22 -8.61 9.43 -14.40
N LEU A 23 -7.77 8.42 -14.54
CA LEU A 23 -7.84 7.37 -15.56
C LEU A 23 -7.93 6.05 -14.81
N GLY A 24 -8.53 5.04 -15.42
CA GLY A 24 -8.93 3.83 -14.70
C GLY A 24 -10.45 3.78 -14.51
N ARG A 25 -10.90 2.74 -13.81
CA ARG A 25 -12.27 2.53 -13.37
C ARG A 25 -12.36 2.84 -11.88
N ASP A 26 -12.65 4.10 -11.60
CA ASP A 26 -12.64 4.63 -10.25
C ASP A 26 -13.99 4.44 -9.56
N THR A 27 -13.94 4.05 -8.29
CA THR A 27 -15.11 3.84 -7.44
C THR A 27 -15.16 4.85 -6.32
N PHE A 28 -16.17 5.73 -6.32
CA PHE A 28 -16.43 6.62 -5.19
C PHE A 28 -17.26 5.92 -4.13
N VAL A 29 -16.74 5.78 -2.91
CA VAL A 29 -17.40 5.10 -1.80
C VAL A 29 -18.05 6.13 -0.90
N VAL A 30 -19.31 5.94 -0.54
CA VAL A 30 -20.04 6.84 0.36
C VAL A 30 -20.68 6.05 1.50
N GLU A 31 -20.63 6.59 2.70
CA GLU A 31 -21.32 6.05 3.86
C GLU A 31 -22.84 6.29 3.73
N GLY A 32 -23.65 5.24 3.86
CA GLY A 32 -25.11 5.28 3.72
C GLY A 32 -25.62 4.42 2.57
N ILE A 33 -26.94 4.24 2.52
CA ILE A 33 -27.59 3.36 1.54
C ILE A 33 -28.03 4.16 0.30
N ARG A 34 -28.05 3.53 -0.87
CA ARG A 34 -28.37 4.18 -2.16
C ARG A 34 -29.65 5.02 -2.13
N SER A 35 -30.67 4.58 -1.38
CA SER A 35 -31.96 5.28 -1.31
C SER A 35 -31.88 6.69 -0.68
N GLU A 36 -30.83 6.97 0.10
CA GLU A 36 -30.60 8.24 0.80
C GLU A 36 -30.02 9.33 -0.11
N PHE A 37 -29.59 8.96 -1.32
CA PHE A 37 -28.90 9.86 -2.23
C PHE A 37 -29.66 10.06 -3.56
N ASP A 38 -29.45 11.22 -4.16
CA ASP A 38 -29.80 11.53 -5.55
C ASP A 38 -28.53 11.60 -6.39
N ILE A 39 -28.53 10.93 -7.55
CA ILE A 39 -27.43 10.98 -8.53
C ILE A 39 -27.93 11.77 -9.73
N SER A 40 -27.15 12.76 -10.17
CA SER A 40 -27.42 13.53 -11.39
C SER A 40 -26.13 13.76 -12.18
N PHE A 41 -26.26 14.09 -13.46
CA PHE A 41 -25.11 14.29 -14.35
C PHE A 41 -25.22 15.66 -15.03
N ALA A 42 -24.12 16.42 -15.06
CA ALA A 42 -24.04 17.67 -15.81
C ALA A 42 -22.60 18.04 -16.18
N GLY A 43 -22.35 18.29 -17.47
CA GLY A 43 -21.07 18.83 -17.94
C GLY A 43 -19.90 17.86 -17.79
N GLY A 44 -20.13 16.57 -18.02
CA GLY A 44 -19.13 15.51 -17.87
C GLY A 44 -18.94 14.99 -16.45
N LEU A 45 -19.67 15.54 -15.47
CA LEU A 45 -19.54 15.20 -14.07
C LEU A 45 -20.78 14.49 -13.53
N ALA A 46 -20.58 13.52 -12.64
CA ALA A 46 -21.61 12.99 -11.78
C ALA A 46 -21.71 13.83 -10.49
N TYR A 47 -22.92 14.01 -9.99
CA TYR A 47 -23.22 14.72 -8.76
C TYR A 47 -24.00 13.79 -7.84
N LEU A 48 -23.44 13.48 -6.69
CA LEU A 48 -24.09 12.67 -5.65
C LEU A 48 -24.57 13.62 -4.56
N THR A 49 -25.88 13.66 -4.29
CA THR A 49 -26.47 14.57 -3.29
C THR A 49 -27.16 13.79 -2.20
N ASP A 50 -26.76 14.02 -0.95
CA ASP A 50 -27.43 13.51 0.25
C ASP A 50 -28.79 14.21 0.42
N LYS A 51 -29.88 13.44 0.47
CA LYS A 51 -31.25 13.97 0.58
C LYS A 51 -31.55 14.60 1.94
N LEU A 52 -30.89 14.17 3.00
CA LEU A 52 -31.09 14.65 4.35
C LEU A 52 -30.35 15.98 4.57
N THR A 53 -29.08 16.04 4.16
CA THR A 53 -28.22 17.20 4.42
C THR A 53 -28.21 18.22 3.29
N GLY A 54 -28.52 17.80 2.06
CA GLY A 54 -28.44 18.62 0.85
C GLY A 54 -26.99 18.89 0.39
N ARG A 55 -26.00 18.18 0.95
CA ARG A 55 -24.61 18.23 0.51
C ARG A 55 -24.45 17.48 -0.80
N THR A 56 -23.55 17.98 -1.66
CA THR A 56 -23.36 17.42 -2.99
C THR A 56 -21.88 17.22 -3.30
N ASP A 57 -21.50 15.98 -3.59
CA ASP A 57 -20.20 15.61 -4.13
C ASP A 57 -20.19 15.76 -5.65
N LYS A 58 -19.10 16.27 -6.19
CA LYS A 58 -18.85 16.42 -7.63
C LYS A 58 -17.78 15.41 -8.03
N LEU A 59 -18.15 14.49 -8.89
CA LEU A 59 -17.37 13.33 -9.26
C LEU A 59 -17.00 13.44 -10.75
N ALA A 60 -15.74 13.72 -11.03
CA ALA A 60 -15.13 13.65 -12.35
C ALA A 60 -14.43 12.29 -12.48
N ASN A 61 -14.50 11.68 -13.67
CA ASN A 61 -13.82 10.41 -13.95
C ASN A 61 -14.07 9.37 -12.85
N ILE A 62 -15.33 9.17 -12.45
CA ILE A 62 -15.74 8.11 -11.52
C ILE A 62 -16.70 7.20 -12.27
N GLN A 63 -16.43 5.91 -12.27
CA GLN A 63 -17.15 4.90 -13.05
C GLN A 63 -18.16 4.15 -12.20
N ALA A 64 -17.97 4.11 -10.89
CA ALA A 64 -18.94 3.53 -9.96
C ALA A 64 -19.09 4.35 -8.67
N ILE A 65 -20.28 4.31 -8.08
CA ILE A 65 -20.51 4.78 -6.71
C ILE A 65 -20.89 3.58 -5.85
N GLN A 66 -20.12 3.32 -4.80
CA GLN A 66 -20.44 2.30 -3.82
C GLN A 66 -21.15 2.91 -2.61
N PHE A 67 -22.34 2.37 -2.32
CA PHE A 67 -23.11 2.58 -1.11
C PHE A 67 -23.00 1.34 -0.22
N ASP A 68 -23.45 1.44 1.02
CA ASP A 68 -23.43 0.31 1.96
C ASP A 68 -24.28 -0.89 1.49
N ASP A 69 -25.33 -0.65 0.70
CA ASP A 69 -26.27 -1.67 0.24
C ASP A 69 -26.10 -2.10 -1.22
N THR A 70 -25.42 -1.32 -2.05
CA THR A 70 -25.25 -1.60 -3.48
C THR A 70 -24.18 -0.73 -4.14
N THR A 71 -23.67 -1.17 -5.29
CA THR A 71 -22.79 -0.37 -6.15
C THR A 71 -23.56 0.02 -7.42
N ILE A 72 -23.46 1.29 -7.80
CA ILE A 72 -24.06 1.83 -9.02
C ILE A 72 -22.96 2.21 -10.00
N ASP A 73 -22.92 1.49 -11.11
CA ASP A 73 -22.09 1.87 -12.25
C ASP A 73 -22.66 3.13 -12.91
N LEU A 74 -21.84 4.16 -12.99
CA LEU A 74 -22.14 5.43 -13.64
C LEU A 74 -21.92 5.36 -15.16
N PHE A 75 -20.98 4.52 -15.60
CA PHE A 75 -20.60 4.33 -17.00
C PHE A 75 -20.51 2.83 -17.36
N SER A 76 -20.78 2.48 -18.61
CA SER A 76 -20.49 1.15 -19.14
C SER A 76 -18.99 0.94 -19.37
N ALA A 77 -18.56 -0.32 -19.55
CA ALA A 77 -17.19 -0.66 -19.92
C ALA A 77 -16.75 0.10 -21.20
N ASP A 78 -17.57 0.03 -22.26
CA ASP A 78 -17.35 0.78 -23.51
C ASP A 78 -17.19 2.30 -23.28
N GLN A 79 -17.99 2.90 -22.40
CA GLN A 79 -17.89 4.33 -22.09
C GLN A 79 -16.56 4.67 -21.40
N SER A 80 -16.09 3.78 -20.52
CA SER A 80 -14.83 3.98 -19.80
C SER A 80 -13.63 3.93 -20.76
N GLU A 81 -13.61 2.97 -21.68
CA GLU A 81 -12.56 2.87 -22.71
C GLU A 81 -12.55 4.06 -23.68
N ILE A 82 -13.74 4.56 -24.05
CA ILE A 82 -13.87 5.74 -24.92
C ILE A 82 -13.43 7.02 -24.19
N ALA A 83 -13.74 7.15 -22.89
CA ALA A 83 -13.25 8.27 -22.08
C ALA A 83 -11.72 8.27 -21.99
N ALA A 84 -11.10 7.10 -21.77
CA ALA A 84 -9.65 6.95 -21.78
C ALA A 84 -9.03 7.37 -23.13
N LEU A 85 -9.65 6.99 -24.25
CA LEU A 85 -9.22 7.42 -25.59
C LEU A 85 -9.20 8.94 -25.76
N TYR A 86 -10.16 9.67 -25.19
CA TYR A 86 -10.15 11.14 -25.22
C TYR A 86 -8.92 11.72 -24.52
N LYS A 87 -8.62 11.26 -23.30
CA LYS A 87 -7.44 11.73 -22.58
C LYS A 87 -6.15 11.41 -23.31
N VAL A 88 -5.93 10.17 -23.73
CA VAL A 88 -4.63 9.80 -24.31
C VAL A 88 -4.44 10.31 -25.73
N VAL A 89 -5.51 10.36 -26.54
CA VAL A 89 -5.43 10.83 -27.92
C VAL A 89 -5.45 12.36 -27.98
N LEU A 90 -6.36 13.03 -27.26
CA LEU A 90 -6.56 14.47 -27.36
C LEU A 90 -5.96 15.27 -26.20
N GLY A 91 -5.55 14.62 -25.10
CA GLY A 91 -5.03 15.30 -23.92
C GLY A 91 -6.10 16.00 -23.07
N ARG A 92 -7.37 15.58 -23.18
CA ARG A 92 -8.51 16.18 -22.46
C ARG A 92 -9.60 15.15 -22.16
N ASP A 93 -10.46 15.44 -21.19
CA ASP A 93 -11.65 14.64 -20.93
C ASP A 93 -12.68 14.72 -22.08
N ALA A 94 -13.45 13.64 -22.23
CA ALA A 94 -14.60 13.64 -23.12
C ALA A 94 -15.71 14.56 -22.57
N ASP A 95 -16.36 15.32 -23.46
CA ASP A 95 -17.60 16.00 -23.09
C ASP A 95 -18.80 15.06 -23.23
N ASP A 96 -19.93 15.39 -22.56
CA ASP A 96 -21.15 14.56 -22.55
C ASP A 96 -21.62 14.17 -23.95
N ALA A 97 -21.54 15.09 -24.92
CA ALA A 97 -22.01 14.87 -26.28
C ALA A 97 -21.06 13.98 -27.08
N GLY A 98 -19.75 14.20 -26.93
CA GLY A 98 -18.70 13.38 -27.54
C GLY A 98 -18.74 11.95 -27.04
N LEU A 99 -18.77 11.76 -25.71
CA LEU A 99 -18.83 10.42 -25.11
C LEU A 99 -20.08 9.66 -25.56
N ALA A 100 -21.26 10.30 -25.54
CA ALA A 100 -22.50 9.70 -26.01
C ALA A 100 -22.44 9.31 -27.50
N PHE A 101 -21.92 10.20 -28.35
CA PHE A 101 -21.76 9.94 -29.77
C PHE A 101 -20.88 8.72 -30.04
N TRP A 102 -19.68 8.68 -29.46
CA TRP A 102 -18.75 7.57 -29.71
C TRP A 102 -19.23 6.26 -29.09
N THR A 103 -19.93 6.32 -27.96
CA THR A 103 -20.58 5.13 -27.35
C THR A 103 -21.64 4.56 -28.30
N GLU A 104 -22.45 5.42 -28.93
CA GLU A 104 -23.41 4.99 -29.95
C GLU A 104 -22.71 4.36 -31.16
N GLN A 105 -21.58 4.91 -31.59
CA GLN A 105 -20.81 4.33 -32.69
C GLN A 105 -20.19 2.98 -32.33
N SER A 106 -19.67 2.83 -31.10
CA SER A 106 -19.19 1.53 -30.57
C SER A 106 -20.32 0.49 -30.58
N ALA A 107 -21.49 0.87 -30.06
CA ALA A 107 -22.68 0.00 -30.04
C ALA A 107 -23.16 -0.38 -31.46
N ASN A 108 -22.90 0.45 -32.46
CA ASN A 108 -23.16 0.17 -33.88
C ASN A 108 -22.05 -0.65 -34.57
N GLY A 109 -21.05 -1.13 -33.81
CA GLY A 109 -19.99 -2.04 -34.26
C GLY A 109 -18.71 -1.35 -34.72
N MET A 110 -18.54 -0.04 -34.49
CA MET A 110 -17.26 0.63 -34.71
C MET A 110 -16.26 0.18 -33.64
N SER A 111 -15.05 -0.19 -34.03
CA SER A 111 -14.05 -0.61 -33.06
C SER A 111 -13.44 0.58 -32.32
N LEU A 112 -12.96 0.38 -31.08
CA LEU A 112 -12.18 1.39 -30.36
C LEU A 112 -10.97 1.90 -31.15
N ALA A 113 -10.35 1.04 -31.98
CA ALA A 113 -9.25 1.44 -32.85
C ALA A 113 -9.71 2.43 -33.93
N ASP A 114 -10.91 2.24 -34.48
CA ASP A 114 -11.50 3.17 -35.45
C ASP A 114 -11.93 4.49 -34.79
N ILE A 115 -12.43 4.43 -33.54
CA ILE A 115 -12.75 5.61 -32.73
C ILE A 115 -11.47 6.41 -32.43
N ALA A 116 -10.43 5.75 -31.92
CA ALA A 116 -9.12 6.34 -31.67
C ALA A 116 -8.54 6.99 -32.93
N LEU A 117 -8.67 6.30 -34.07
CA LEU A 117 -8.23 6.81 -35.36
C LEU A 117 -9.01 8.09 -35.74
N ALA A 118 -10.32 8.08 -35.58
CA ALA A 118 -11.16 9.25 -35.88
C ALA A 118 -10.85 10.44 -34.96
N LEU A 119 -10.59 10.20 -33.67
CA LEU A 119 -10.12 11.23 -32.73
C LEU A 119 -8.77 11.81 -33.16
N SER A 120 -7.81 10.95 -33.54
CA SER A 120 -6.49 11.39 -34.02
C SER A 120 -6.51 12.15 -35.35
N GLN A 121 -7.58 12.01 -36.13
CA GLN A 121 -7.79 12.76 -37.39
C GLN A 121 -8.63 14.02 -37.20
N SER A 122 -9.13 14.26 -35.98
CA SER A 122 -9.91 15.44 -35.67
C SER A 122 -9.05 16.71 -35.71
N ALA A 123 -9.70 17.87 -35.85
CA ALA A 123 -9.03 19.17 -35.76
C ALA A 123 -8.48 19.46 -34.35
N GLU A 124 -8.86 18.66 -33.35
CA GLU A 124 -8.43 18.80 -31.95
C GLU A 124 -7.09 18.10 -31.69
N PHE A 125 -6.73 17.13 -32.53
CA PHE A 125 -5.47 16.42 -32.40
C PHE A 125 -4.30 17.34 -32.78
N THR A 126 -3.54 17.77 -31.78
CA THR A 126 -2.31 18.52 -31.96
C THR A 126 -1.13 17.59 -31.70
N ALA A 127 -0.55 17.05 -32.77
CA ALA A 127 0.50 16.03 -32.65
C ALA A 127 1.86 16.63 -32.22
N PRO A 128 2.43 16.24 -31.07
CA PRO A 128 3.86 16.40 -30.80
C PRO A 128 4.67 15.32 -31.56
N ASP A 129 5.99 15.22 -31.31
CA ASP A 129 6.80 14.12 -31.85
C ASP A 129 6.45 12.76 -31.21
N ALA A 130 6.90 11.68 -31.85
CA ALA A 130 6.57 10.31 -31.45
C ALA A 130 7.04 9.96 -30.02
N GLU A 131 8.14 10.54 -29.56
CA GLU A 131 8.69 10.31 -28.22
C GLU A 131 7.80 10.95 -27.16
N ALA A 132 7.38 12.20 -27.36
CA ALA A 132 6.43 12.86 -26.46
C ALA A 132 5.07 12.15 -26.40
N LEU A 133 4.61 11.58 -27.52
CA LEU A 133 3.38 10.78 -27.58
C LEU A 133 3.47 9.49 -26.76
N VAL A 134 4.59 8.78 -26.85
CA VAL A 134 4.81 7.55 -26.08
C VAL A 134 5.00 7.85 -24.59
N HIS A 135 5.73 8.91 -24.24
CA HIS A 135 5.84 9.35 -22.84
C HIS A 135 4.48 9.74 -22.25
N ARG A 136 3.63 10.41 -23.04
CA ARG A 136 2.25 10.69 -22.63
C ARG A 136 1.48 9.41 -22.35
N LEU A 137 1.56 8.39 -23.21
CA LEU A 137 0.86 7.12 -22.97
C LEU A 137 1.27 6.45 -21.66
N TYR A 138 2.58 6.41 -21.37
CA TYR A 138 3.07 5.83 -20.12
C TYR A 138 2.65 6.62 -18.89
N ASN A 139 2.78 7.95 -18.94
CA ASN A 139 2.42 8.80 -17.80
C ASN A 139 0.91 8.84 -17.59
N ASP A 140 0.12 9.00 -18.65
CA ASP A 140 -1.32 9.17 -18.54
C ASP A 140 -1.99 7.83 -18.21
N LEU A 141 -1.60 6.68 -18.80
CA LEU A 141 -2.29 5.40 -18.54
C LEU A 141 -1.74 4.60 -17.35
N PHE A 142 -0.47 4.80 -16.97
CA PHE A 142 0.19 3.92 -16.00
C PHE A 142 0.90 4.69 -14.87
N ASP A 143 0.72 6.01 -14.81
CA ASP A 143 1.35 6.94 -13.85
C ASP A 143 2.86 6.75 -13.65
N ARG A 144 3.55 6.26 -14.69
CA ARG A 144 4.98 5.95 -14.65
C ARG A 144 5.70 6.40 -15.92
N ALA A 145 6.99 6.64 -15.79
CA ALA A 145 7.84 6.74 -16.96
C ALA A 145 8.01 5.36 -17.61
N GLY A 146 7.86 5.28 -18.93
CA GLY A 146 8.25 4.10 -19.68
C GLY A 146 9.76 3.86 -19.57
N ASP A 147 10.16 2.60 -19.45
CA ASP A 147 11.58 2.24 -19.50
C ASP A 147 12.16 2.54 -20.89
N ALA A 148 13.48 2.71 -20.97
CA ALA A 148 14.14 3.11 -22.21
C ALA A 148 13.93 2.11 -23.37
N ALA A 149 13.76 0.82 -23.09
CA ALA A 149 13.52 -0.20 -24.10
C ALA A 149 12.07 -0.18 -24.58
N GLY A 150 11.10 -0.06 -23.65
CA GLY A 150 9.68 0.10 -23.95
C GLY A 150 9.40 1.37 -24.76
N VAL A 151 9.92 2.52 -24.33
CA VAL A 151 9.79 3.79 -25.08
C VAL A 151 10.40 3.67 -26.46
N GLY A 152 11.62 3.11 -26.56
CA GLY A 152 12.32 2.91 -27.83
C GLY A 152 11.52 2.03 -28.82
N TYR A 153 10.93 0.94 -28.33
CA TYR A 153 10.11 0.05 -29.14
C TYR A 153 8.89 0.78 -29.73
N TRP A 154 8.11 1.49 -28.91
CA TRP A 154 6.90 2.16 -29.37
C TRP A 154 7.19 3.35 -30.29
N VAL A 155 8.27 4.09 -30.02
CA VAL A 155 8.75 5.14 -30.92
C VAL A 155 9.15 4.56 -32.28
N GLU A 156 9.81 3.40 -32.31
CA GLU A 156 10.15 2.70 -33.56
C GLU A 156 8.89 2.24 -34.31
N GLN A 157 7.86 1.75 -33.62
CA GLN A 157 6.58 1.38 -34.25
C GLN A 157 5.93 2.59 -34.94
N ILE A 158 5.85 3.75 -34.26
CA ILE A 158 5.28 4.97 -34.83
C ILE A 158 6.10 5.43 -36.04
N ASN A 159 7.44 5.45 -35.91
CA ASN A 159 8.34 5.83 -37.00
C ASN A 159 8.29 4.86 -38.19
N SER A 160 7.94 3.59 -37.94
CA SER A 160 7.75 2.56 -38.96
C SER A 160 6.36 2.59 -39.62
N GLY A 161 5.51 3.53 -39.24
CA GLY A 161 4.22 3.80 -39.86
C GLY A 161 3.00 3.32 -39.07
N ALA A 162 3.16 2.85 -37.84
CA ALA A 162 2.01 2.66 -36.95
C ALA A 162 1.37 4.01 -36.62
N SER A 163 0.04 4.08 -36.65
CA SER A 163 -0.65 5.29 -36.20
C SER A 163 -0.58 5.39 -34.67
N PHE A 164 -0.48 6.61 -34.15
CA PHE A 164 -0.55 6.83 -32.69
C PHE A 164 -1.83 6.25 -32.09
N ALA A 165 -2.95 6.33 -32.81
CA ALA A 165 -4.21 5.70 -32.41
C ALA A 165 -4.08 4.18 -32.21
N ALA A 166 -3.40 3.47 -33.12
CA ALA A 166 -3.19 2.02 -32.99
C ALA A 166 -2.28 1.66 -31.79
N VAL A 167 -1.27 2.51 -31.52
CA VAL A 167 -0.41 2.37 -30.34
C VAL A 167 -1.21 2.63 -29.06
N ALA A 168 -1.97 3.73 -28.98
CA ALA A 168 -2.82 4.06 -27.85
C ALA A 168 -3.86 2.97 -27.55
N THR A 169 -4.50 2.40 -28.57
CA THR A 169 -5.42 1.26 -28.39
C THR A 169 -4.69 0.01 -27.90
N SER A 170 -3.42 -0.19 -28.26
CA SER A 170 -2.62 -1.32 -27.76
C SER A 170 -2.25 -1.16 -26.28
N PHE A 171 -2.05 0.07 -25.80
CA PHE A 171 -1.89 0.36 -24.38
C PHE A 171 -3.20 0.10 -23.61
N ILE A 172 -4.32 0.64 -24.10
CA ILE A 172 -5.67 0.45 -23.51
C ILE A 172 -6.13 -1.02 -23.53
N ARG A 173 -5.60 -1.85 -24.43
CA ARG A 173 -5.92 -3.29 -24.48
C ARG A 173 -4.83 -4.19 -23.94
N SER A 174 -3.75 -3.60 -23.44
CA SER A 174 -2.71 -4.39 -22.78
C SER A 174 -3.30 -5.01 -21.51
N ALA A 175 -2.74 -6.13 -21.07
CA ALA A 175 -3.11 -6.72 -19.78
C ALA A 175 -2.93 -5.74 -18.60
N GLU A 176 -2.15 -4.65 -18.80
CA GLU A 176 -1.93 -3.59 -17.82
C GLU A 176 -3.12 -2.60 -17.74
N PHE A 177 -4.05 -2.54 -18.72
CA PHE A 177 -5.26 -1.70 -18.66
C PHE A 177 -6.50 -2.56 -18.32
N PRO A 178 -7.18 -2.33 -17.19
CA PRO A 178 -8.30 -3.17 -16.80
C PRO A 178 -9.57 -2.74 -17.53
N VAL A 179 -10.13 -3.67 -18.31
CA VAL A 179 -11.56 -3.69 -18.58
C VAL A 179 -12.11 -4.76 -17.66
N ASN A 180 -12.64 -4.38 -16.49
CA ASN A 180 -13.32 -5.33 -15.63
C ASN A 180 -14.66 -5.73 -16.28
N ALA A 181 -14.62 -6.79 -17.09
CA ALA A 181 -15.78 -7.52 -17.54
C ALA A 181 -16.23 -8.45 -16.40
N ASP A 182 -17.37 -8.11 -15.80
CA ASP A 182 -18.25 -8.98 -15.02
C ASP A 182 -17.58 -9.99 -14.05
N THR A 183 -17.49 -9.64 -12.76
CA THR A 183 -17.82 -10.61 -11.70
C THR A 183 -18.60 -9.97 -10.55
N LEU A 184 -19.90 -10.22 -10.64
CA LEU A 184 -20.89 -10.34 -9.58
C LEU A 184 -20.29 -10.82 -8.24
N PHE A 185 -20.57 -10.05 -7.19
CA PHE A 185 -20.42 -10.43 -5.78
C PHE A 185 -20.77 -11.90 -5.51
N ALA A 186 -19.80 -12.66 -5.02
CA ALA A 186 -20.05 -13.85 -4.24
C ALA A 186 -18.91 -14.01 -3.23
N GLN A 187 -19.20 -13.70 -1.97
CA GLN A 187 -18.44 -14.20 -0.83
C GLN A 187 -18.20 -15.70 -1.02
N ALA A 188 -16.98 -16.08 -1.41
CA ALA A 188 -16.45 -17.40 -1.17
C ALA A 188 -15.59 -17.29 0.10
N PRO A 189 -15.82 -18.13 1.12
CA PRO A 189 -14.99 -18.12 2.31
C PRO A 189 -13.55 -18.50 1.93
N LEU A 190 -12.60 -17.68 2.35
CA LEU A 190 -11.18 -18.02 2.32
C LEU A 190 -10.99 -19.40 2.97
N ALA A 191 -10.24 -20.28 2.31
CA ALA A 191 -9.96 -21.63 2.81
C ALA A 191 -8.90 -21.66 3.94
N VAL A 192 -8.41 -20.50 4.32
CA VAL A 192 -7.56 -20.26 5.49
C VAL A 192 -8.47 -19.72 6.60
N ALA A 193 -8.34 -20.22 7.83
CA ALA A 193 -9.02 -19.61 8.97
C ALA A 193 -8.46 -18.19 9.13
N THR A 194 -9.23 -17.20 8.69
CA THR A 194 -8.78 -15.81 8.69
C THR A 194 -8.73 -15.26 10.11
N PRO A 195 -7.73 -14.42 10.44
CA PRO A 195 -7.56 -13.88 11.79
C PRO A 195 -8.57 -12.76 12.13
N TRP A 196 -9.30 -12.22 11.15
CA TRP A 196 -10.32 -11.19 11.33
C TRP A 196 -11.74 -11.77 11.51
N SER A 197 -12.66 -10.93 11.98
CA SER A 197 -14.05 -11.30 12.26
C SER A 197 -14.90 -11.44 10.98
N ASP A 198 -15.95 -12.26 11.06
CA ASP A 198 -16.87 -12.52 9.93
C ASP A 198 -17.64 -11.26 9.45
N ASP A 199 -17.67 -10.19 10.23
CA ASP A 199 -18.31 -8.91 9.91
C ASP A 199 -17.34 -7.86 9.34
N ALA A 200 -16.08 -8.24 9.08
CA ALA A 200 -15.11 -7.33 8.49
C ALA A 200 -15.47 -6.95 7.04
N THR A 201 -15.24 -5.69 6.69
CA THR A 201 -15.34 -5.21 5.31
C THR A 201 -14.02 -5.47 4.60
N VAL A 202 -14.06 -6.29 3.55
CA VAL A 202 -12.87 -6.63 2.75
C VAL A 202 -12.81 -5.72 1.52
N LEU A 203 -11.67 -5.07 1.33
CA LEU A 203 -11.30 -4.29 0.15
C LEU A 203 -10.07 -4.95 -0.50
N PHE A 204 -9.98 -4.86 -1.82
CA PHE A 204 -8.87 -5.35 -2.63
C PHE A 204 -8.72 -4.47 -3.86
N GLY A 205 -7.51 -4.30 -4.40
CA GLY A 205 -7.27 -3.40 -5.54
C GLY A 205 -7.51 -4.09 -6.88
N ASP A 206 -7.01 -5.30 -7.06
CA ASP A 206 -7.07 -5.98 -8.35
C ASP A 206 -8.09 -7.11 -8.43
N ILE A 207 -7.97 -8.15 -7.58
CA ILE A 207 -8.76 -9.38 -7.75
C ILE A 207 -9.22 -10.00 -6.44
N ASP A 208 -10.50 -10.37 -6.41
CA ASP A 208 -11.04 -11.29 -5.41
C ASP A 208 -10.67 -12.75 -5.79
N GLY A 209 -9.42 -13.14 -5.52
CA GLY A 209 -8.89 -14.45 -5.88
C GLY A 209 -7.38 -14.48 -6.02
N ASP A 210 -6.88 -15.31 -6.94
CA ASP A 210 -5.45 -15.53 -7.13
C ASP A 210 -4.89 -14.76 -8.36
N LEU A 211 -3.72 -14.14 -8.21
CA LEU A 211 -2.85 -13.71 -9.30
C LEU A 211 -1.88 -14.84 -9.67
N THR A 212 -1.71 -15.13 -10.96
CA THR A 212 -0.99 -16.34 -11.42
C THR A 212 -0.14 -16.09 -12.67
N GLY A 213 0.77 -17.01 -12.97
CA GLY A 213 1.63 -16.93 -14.15
C GLY A 213 2.65 -15.80 -14.03
N THR A 214 2.55 -14.79 -14.88
CA THR A 214 3.45 -13.61 -14.89
C THR A 214 2.66 -12.30 -14.75
N SER A 215 1.47 -12.36 -14.15
CA SER A 215 0.66 -11.17 -13.87
C SER A 215 1.39 -10.26 -12.89
N VAL A 216 1.17 -8.96 -13.02
CA VAL A 216 1.68 -7.95 -12.10
C VAL A 216 0.50 -7.18 -11.58
N GLY A 217 0.39 -7.12 -10.26
CA GLY A 217 -0.56 -6.32 -9.52
C GLY A 217 -0.36 -4.83 -9.77
N ARG A 218 -1.41 -4.03 -9.61
CA ARG A 218 -1.35 -2.57 -9.80
C ARG A 218 -0.97 -1.87 -8.51
N ASN A 219 -0.43 -0.68 -8.66
CA ASN A 219 -0.18 0.21 -7.54
C ASN A 219 -1.49 0.94 -7.20
N ASP A 220 -2.16 0.48 -6.17
CA ASP A 220 -3.45 0.94 -5.71
C ASP A 220 -3.33 1.86 -4.50
N THR A 221 -4.26 2.81 -4.39
CA THR A 221 -4.30 3.74 -3.25
C THR A 221 -5.62 3.62 -2.50
N PHE A 222 -5.53 3.22 -1.24
CA PHE A 222 -6.67 3.14 -0.32
C PHE A 222 -6.61 4.27 0.70
N LEU A 223 -7.69 5.05 0.78
CA LEU A 223 -7.89 6.02 1.86
C LEU A 223 -9.22 5.75 2.56
N ASP A 224 -9.19 4.89 3.58
CA ASP A 224 -10.40 4.44 4.27
C ASP A 224 -10.46 4.93 5.72
N ARG A 225 -11.66 5.27 6.20
CA ARG A 225 -11.92 5.74 7.56
C ARG A 225 -12.89 4.88 8.37
N GLY A 226 -13.14 3.68 7.90
CA GLY A 226 -13.93 2.65 8.55
C GLY A 226 -13.19 1.96 9.69
N ALA A 227 -13.92 1.10 10.37
CA ALA A 227 -13.43 0.19 11.39
C ALA A 227 -13.80 -1.25 10.97
N ASN A 228 -13.02 -2.24 11.42
CA ASN A 228 -13.17 -3.64 11.01
C ASN A 228 -12.92 -3.82 9.51
N LEU A 229 -11.84 -3.21 9.02
CA LEU A 229 -11.41 -3.29 7.63
C LEU A 229 -10.37 -4.38 7.44
N VAL A 230 -10.42 -5.04 6.29
CA VAL A 230 -9.32 -5.84 5.76
C VAL A 230 -9.06 -5.32 4.36
N ILE A 231 -7.88 -4.79 4.13
CA ILE A 231 -7.48 -4.25 2.83
C ILE A 231 -6.31 -5.09 2.34
N PHE A 232 -6.48 -5.66 1.16
CA PHE A 232 -5.40 -6.19 0.33
C PHE A 232 -5.10 -5.14 -0.73
N GLY A 233 -3.85 -4.83 -1.02
CA GLY A 233 -3.56 -3.95 -2.15
C GLY A 233 -3.86 -4.63 -3.48
N ASP A 234 -3.51 -5.91 -3.66
CA ASP A 234 -3.82 -6.63 -4.90
C ASP A 234 -4.95 -7.66 -4.80
N ALA A 235 -4.69 -8.75 -4.08
CA ALA A 235 -5.40 -10.01 -4.29
C ALA A 235 -5.89 -10.61 -2.96
N THR A 236 -7.18 -10.85 -2.82
CA THR A 236 -7.72 -11.46 -1.59
C THR A 236 -7.23 -12.89 -1.35
N GLY A 237 -6.79 -13.57 -2.42
CA GLY A 237 -6.22 -14.91 -2.42
C GLY A 237 -4.70 -14.89 -2.50
N ARG A 238 -4.14 -15.50 -3.56
CA ARG A 238 -2.70 -15.83 -3.62
C ARG A 238 -2.00 -15.21 -4.81
N LEU A 239 -0.74 -14.87 -4.65
CA LEU A 239 0.20 -14.70 -5.77
C LEU A 239 0.94 -16.02 -6.00
N LEU A 240 0.86 -16.54 -7.22
CA LEU A 240 1.42 -17.84 -7.63
C LEU A 240 2.39 -17.70 -8.81
N ASP A 241 3.16 -18.77 -9.05
CA ASP A 241 4.12 -18.86 -10.16
C ASP A 241 5.19 -17.74 -10.12
N GLU A 242 5.19 -16.82 -11.08
CA GLU A 242 6.09 -15.65 -11.22
C GLU A 242 5.28 -14.34 -11.14
N ALA A 243 4.08 -14.39 -10.55
CA ALA A 243 3.25 -13.21 -10.36
C ALA A 243 3.96 -12.21 -9.43
N ARG A 244 3.61 -10.93 -9.56
CA ARG A 244 4.13 -9.88 -8.71
C ARG A 244 2.99 -9.05 -8.18
N GLY A 245 3.10 -8.59 -6.95
CA GLY A 245 2.21 -7.58 -6.42
C GLY A 245 2.60 -6.17 -6.88
N GLY A 246 1.67 -5.25 -6.72
CA GLY A 246 1.83 -3.83 -6.97
C GLY A 246 2.45 -3.12 -5.78
N ASN A 247 2.95 -1.90 -5.99
CA ASN A 247 3.45 -1.07 -4.90
C ASN A 247 2.32 -0.14 -4.42
N ASP A 248 1.69 -0.52 -3.34
CA ASP A 248 0.43 0.02 -2.85
C ASP A 248 0.62 1.10 -1.80
N THR A 249 -0.38 1.98 -1.70
CA THR A 249 -0.45 3.00 -0.64
C THR A 249 -1.75 2.85 0.12
N ILE A 250 -1.68 2.26 1.31
CA ILE A 250 -2.86 1.96 2.12
C ILE A 250 -2.85 2.82 3.38
N VAL A 251 -3.79 3.76 3.46
CA VAL A 251 -3.98 4.59 4.65
C VAL A 251 -5.36 4.33 5.25
N SER A 252 -5.39 3.73 6.44
CA SER A 252 -6.63 3.52 7.20
C SER A 252 -6.74 4.44 8.42
N GLY A 253 -7.95 4.84 8.85
CA GLY A 253 -8.12 5.54 10.12
C GLY A 253 -9.53 6.10 10.38
N GLY A 254 -10.19 5.70 11.46
CA GLY A 254 -11.63 5.93 11.66
C GLY A 254 -12.06 6.20 13.10
N THR A 255 -13.07 7.05 13.28
CA THR A 255 -13.50 7.56 14.60
C THR A 255 -14.23 6.55 15.51
N VAL A 256 -14.19 5.25 15.21
CA VAL A 256 -14.97 4.25 15.93
C VAL A 256 -14.09 3.49 16.91
N HIS A 257 -14.35 3.67 18.21
CA HIS A 257 -13.62 3.00 19.28
C HIS A 257 -13.65 1.46 19.14
N GLY A 258 -12.47 0.84 19.12
CA GLY A 258 -12.29 -0.60 19.29
C GLY A 258 -12.34 -1.42 18.00
N GLY A 259 -12.20 -0.78 16.83
CA GLY A 259 -12.07 -1.48 15.54
C GLY A 259 -10.76 -2.27 15.42
N GLN A 260 -10.79 -3.32 14.60
CA GLN A 260 -9.61 -4.08 14.17
C GLN A 260 -9.37 -3.88 12.68
N ASN A 261 -8.29 -3.22 12.28
CA ASN A 261 -7.98 -3.03 10.87
C ASN A 261 -6.77 -3.86 10.48
N TRP A 262 -6.85 -4.53 9.34
CA TRP A 262 -5.78 -5.29 8.70
C TRP A 262 -5.44 -4.61 7.37
N LEU A 263 -4.21 -4.12 7.24
CA LEU A 263 -3.65 -3.62 5.99
C LEU A 263 -2.61 -4.62 5.55
N ILE A 264 -2.78 -5.15 4.35
CA ILE A 264 -1.94 -6.19 3.74
C ILE A 264 -1.57 -5.62 2.38
N GLY A 265 -0.29 -5.44 2.10
CA GLY A 265 0.14 -4.78 0.87
C GLY A 265 -0.28 -5.54 -0.37
N ASP A 266 0.03 -6.81 -0.54
CA ASP A 266 -0.39 -7.52 -1.74
C ASP A 266 -1.58 -8.45 -1.50
N ALA A 267 -1.38 -9.51 -0.72
CA ALA A 267 -2.27 -10.67 -0.79
C ALA A 267 -2.31 -11.55 0.46
N ALA A 268 -3.26 -12.50 0.51
CA ALA A 268 -3.30 -13.43 1.63
C ALA A 268 -2.08 -14.37 1.65
N GLU A 269 -1.62 -14.86 0.50
CA GLU A 269 -0.39 -15.67 0.41
C GLU A 269 0.44 -15.35 -0.83
N ILE A 270 1.77 -15.43 -0.72
CA ILE A 270 2.70 -15.33 -1.86
C ILE A 270 3.52 -16.62 -1.90
N LEU A 271 3.44 -17.36 -3.02
CA LEU A 271 4.01 -18.70 -3.14
C LEU A 271 4.87 -18.85 -4.40
N ASP A 272 5.50 -20.03 -4.53
CA ASP A 272 6.33 -20.40 -5.68
C ASP A 272 7.52 -19.45 -5.90
N ASN A 273 7.58 -18.73 -7.03
CA ASN A 273 8.61 -17.72 -7.31
C ASN A 273 8.02 -16.29 -7.34
N ALA A 274 6.79 -16.12 -6.85
CA ALA A 274 6.09 -14.85 -6.87
C ALA A 274 6.76 -13.83 -5.93
N ARG A 275 6.40 -12.56 -6.09
CA ARG A 275 6.98 -11.47 -5.31
C ARG A 275 5.93 -10.49 -4.85
N GLY A 276 6.04 -9.99 -3.63
CA GLY A 276 5.29 -8.82 -3.23
C GLY A 276 5.87 -7.53 -3.79
N GLY A 277 5.10 -6.45 -3.68
CA GLY A 277 5.49 -5.08 -4.03
C GLY A 277 6.15 -4.33 -2.88
N ASP A 278 6.66 -3.13 -3.15
CA ASP A 278 7.18 -2.25 -2.08
C ASP A 278 6.08 -1.24 -1.66
N ASP A 279 5.50 -1.41 -0.48
CA ASP A 279 4.25 -0.78 -0.04
C ASP A 279 4.44 0.34 0.99
N ASP A 280 3.50 1.30 1.02
CA ASP A 280 3.41 2.37 2.04
C ASP A 280 2.09 2.23 2.81
N LEU A 281 2.18 1.60 3.98
CA LEU A 281 1.05 1.27 4.85
C LEU A 281 1.03 2.19 6.06
N ALA A 282 -0.07 2.90 6.29
CA ALA A 282 -0.16 3.84 7.41
C ALA A 282 -1.52 3.83 8.12
N VAL A 283 -1.49 4.10 9.42
CA VAL A 283 -2.68 4.33 10.23
C VAL A 283 -2.77 5.79 10.63
N ASN A 284 -3.85 6.44 10.22
CA ASN A 284 -4.17 7.82 10.55
C ASN A 284 -5.48 7.89 11.36
N ASP A 285 -5.50 7.22 12.51
CA ASP A 285 -6.63 7.27 13.43
C ASP A 285 -6.46 8.36 14.50
N TYR A 286 -7.56 9.04 14.84
CA TYR A 286 -7.65 10.02 15.94
C TYR A 286 -8.51 9.51 17.11
N SER A 287 -9.00 8.27 17.02
CA SER A 287 -9.80 7.59 18.05
C SER A 287 -8.92 7.06 19.20
N PHE A 288 -9.52 6.89 20.38
CA PHE A 288 -8.80 6.59 21.63
C PHE A 288 -8.68 5.08 21.96
N SER A 289 -8.82 4.17 20.98
CA SER A 289 -8.61 2.72 21.17
C SER A 289 -8.83 1.92 19.88
N GLY A 290 -7.89 1.06 19.49
CA GLY A 290 -8.02 0.16 18.34
C GLY A 290 -6.82 -0.77 18.21
N THR A 291 -6.96 -1.85 17.42
CA THR A 291 -5.83 -2.71 17.03
C THR A 291 -5.63 -2.58 15.53
N TYR A 292 -4.42 -2.22 15.11
CA TYR A 292 -4.07 -2.05 13.72
C TYR A 292 -2.94 -3.02 13.40
N THR A 293 -3.22 -3.94 12.49
CA THR A 293 -2.25 -4.90 11.98
C THR A 293 -1.85 -4.48 10.58
N LEU A 294 -0.57 -4.18 10.39
CA LEU A 294 0.02 -3.83 9.11
C LEU A 294 0.99 -4.95 8.75
N VAL A 295 0.83 -5.50 7.57
CA VAL A 295 1.63 -6.58 7.01
C VAL A 295 2.10 -6.08 5.66
N GLY A 296 3.41 -5.93 5.46
CA GLY A 296 3.97 -5.37 4.23
C GLY A 296 3.43 -6.04 3.01
N ASP A 297 3.70 -7.32 2.81
CA ASP A 297 3.21 -8.04 1.62
C ASP A 297 1.98 -8.91 1.91
N ALA A 298 2.13 -9.90 2.81
CA ALA A 298 1.19 -11.02 2.86
C ALA A 298 1.14 -11.76 4.19
N LEU A 299 0.01 -12.41 4.49
CA LEU A 299 -0.09 -13.18 5.74
C LEU A 299 0.88 -14.37 5.77
N PHE A 300 1.16 -14.95 4.61
CA PHE A 300 2.13 -16.03 4.47
C PHE A 300 2.92 -15.92 3.16
N ILE A 301 4.24 -15.96 3.26
CA ILE A 301 5.12 -16.05 2.09
C ILE A 301 5.85 -17.39 2.12
N GLY A 302 5.88 -18.15 1.04
CA GLY A 302 6.46 -19.50 1.03
C GLY A 302 7.08 -19.94 -0.29
N GLY A 303 7.86 -21.01 -0.25
CA GLY A 303 8.54 -21.53 -1.44
C GLY A 303 9.82 -20.77 -1.74
N ALA A 304 9.97 -20.24 -2.94
CA ALA A 304 11.06 -19.35 -3.33
C ALA A 304 10.55 -17.91 -3.56
N ALA A 305 9.39 -17.58 -2.97
CA ALA A 305 8.79 -16.26 -3.03
C ALA A 305 9.60 -15.23 -2.23
N HIS A 306 9.43 -13.96 -2.57
CA HIS A 306 10.12 -12.84 -1.93
C HIS A 306 9.11 -11.78 -1.51
N GLY A 307 9.27 -11.23 -0.31
CA GLY A 307 8.63 -9.97 0.06
C GLY A 307 9.33 -8.76 -0.57
N GLY A 308 8.65 -7.62 -0.52
CA GLY A 308 9.11 -6.30 -0.94
C GLY A 308 9.72 -5.51 0.21
N ASN A 309 10.07 -4.25 -0.06
CA ASN A 309 10.73 -3.36 0.90
C ASN A 309 9.75 -2.28 1.33
N ASP A 310 9.13 -2.49 2.47
CA ASP A 310 7.91 -1.81 2.86
C ASP A 310 8.16 -0.68 3.83
N ARG A 311 7.23 0.27 3.83
CA ARG A 311 7.17 1.36 4.79
C ARG A 311 5.88 1.23 5.58
N LEU A 312 6.01 1.00 6.88
CA LEU A 312 4.86 0.79 7.77
C LEU A 312 4.84 1.86 8.85
N GLU A 313 3.72 2.57 9.01
CA GLU A 313 3.55 3.64 9.99
C GLU A 313 2.31 3.41 10.87
N GLY A 314 2.54 3.04 12.12
CA GLY A 314 1.51 2.90 13.15
C GLY A 314 0.99 4.25 13.68
N VAL A 315 -0.03 4.21 14.54
CA VAL A 315 -0.65 5.40 15.14
C VAL A 315 -0.27 5.59 16.61
N SER A 316 -0.05 6.85 17.03
CA SER A 316 0.32 7.18 18.42
C SER A 316 -0.86 7.59 19.32
N THR A 317 -2.10 7.18 19.02
CA THR A 317 -3.25 7.56 19.84
C THR A 317 -3.28 6.76 21.15
N PRO A 318 -3.76 7.35 22.27
CA PRO A 318 -3.84 6.64 23.55
C PRO A 318 -4.67 5.37 23.42
N GLY A 319 -4.14 4.22 23.84
CA GLY A 319 -4.83 2.93 23.79
C GLY A 319 -4.86 2.26 22.41
N ALA A 320 -4.11 2.79 21.43
CA ALA A 320 -3.81 2.07 20.21
C ALA A 320 -2.83 0.93 20.49
N HIS A 321 -3.04 -0.18 19.78
CA HIS A 321 -2.13 -1.31 19.71
C HIS A 321 -1.77 -1.51 18.24
N ASN A 322 -0.53 -1.18 17.87
CA ASN A 322 -0.04 -1.42 16.51
C ASN A 322 0.75 -2.72 16.47
N ILE A 323 0.52 -3.53 15.44
CA ILE A 323 1.25 -4.75 15.15
C ILE A 323 1.75 -4.63 13.71
N LEU A 324 3.06 -4.49 13.54
CA LEU A 324 3.71 -4.27 12.25
C LEU A 324 4.57 -5.50 11.94
N TYR A 325 4.36 -6.08 10.77
CA TYR A 325 5.20 -7.12 10.18
C TYR A 325 5.77 -6.54 8.89
N GLY A 326 7.09 -6.47 8.75
CA GLY A 326 7.70 -5.87 7.57
C GLY A 326 7.31 -6.59 6.31
N ASP A 327 7.38 -7.92 6.25
CA ASP A 327 6.88 -8.69 5.09
C ASP A 327 5.57 -9.41 5.41
N ALA A 328 5.59 -10.25 6.44
CA ALA A 328 4.60 -11.31 6.58
C ALA A 328 4.34 -11.74 8.01
N VAL A 329 3.16 -12.27 8.30
CA VAL A 329 2.94 -12.91 9.62
C VAL A 329 3.83 -14.15 9.74
N THR A 330 4.04 -14.89 8.65
CA THR A 330 4.96 -16.04 8.61
C THR A 330 5.71 -16.11 7.29
N LEU A 331 7.05 -16.11 7.39
CA LEU A 331 7.94 -16.48 6.29
C LEU A 331 8.20 -17.98 6.32
N GLY A 332 7.59 -18.69 5.37
CA GLY A 332 7.70 -20.12 5.15
C GLY A 332 9.05 -20.56 4.59
N ALA A 333 9.24 -21.88 4.53
CA ALA A 333 10.52 -22.48 4.17
C ALA A 333 10.98 -22.04 2.77
N GLY A 334 12.17 -21.44 2.70
CA GLY A 334 12.83 -21.00 1.47
C GLY A 334 12.47 -19.59 1.01
N ALA A 335 11.47 -18.95 1.63
CA ALA A 335 11.08 -17.58 1.34
C ALA A 335 12.17 -16.58 1.78
N THR A 336 12.14 -15.38 1.21
CA THR A 336 13.05 -14.29 1.57
C THR A 336 12.24 -13.03 1.85
N GLY A 337 12.45 -12.41 3.00
CA GLY A 337 11.94 -11.08 3.32
C GLY A 337 12.73 -9.98 2.61
N GLY A 338 12.14 -8.79 2.51
CA GLY A 338 12.76 -7.57 2.05
C GLY A 338 13.29 -6.73 3.21
N ASN A 339 13.63 -5.48 2.94
CA ASN A 339 14.30 -4.60 3.90
C ASN A 339 13.39 -3.43 4.23
N ASP A 340 12.81 -3.46 5.41
CA ASP A 340 11.63 -2.68 5.72
C ASP A 340 11.93 -1.51 6.65
N VAL A 341 11.03 -0.54 6.63
CA VAL A 341 11.07 0.62 7.51
C VAL A 341 9.79 0.68 8.32
N LEU A 342 9.89 0.25 9.57
CA LEU A 342 8.77 0.22 10.51
C LEU A 342 8.87 1.43 11.45
N ASP A 343 7.82 2.23 11.52
CA ASP A 343 7.66 3.32 12.47
C ASP A 343 6.43 3.08 13.35
N ALA A 344 6.65 2.94 14.65
CA ALA A 344 5.56 2.70 15.60
C ALA A 344 4.62 3.92 15.77
N GLY A 345 4.97 5.07 15.19
CA GLY A 345 4.18 6.29 15.13
C GLY A 345 4.79 7.44 15.96
N SER A 346 4.64 8.68 15.45
CA SER A 346 5.29 9.88 16.04
C SER A 346 4.33 11.06 16.28
N VAL A 347 3.68 11.20 17.45
CA VAL A 347 3.54 12.51 18.18
C VAL A 347 2.76 12.44 19.52
N GLY A 348 3.25 13.20 20.51
CA GLY A 348 2.50 13.64 21.70
C GLY A 348 2.75 12.83 22.99
N ARG A 349 2.69 13.48 24.16
CA ARG A 349 2.94 12.83 25.47
C ARG A 349 1.77 11.92 25.83
N VAL A 350 1.82 10.66 25.42
CA VAL A 350 0.75 9.69 25.66
C VAL A 350 1.31 8.45 26.35
N SER A 351 0.68 8.08 27.46
CA SER A 351 1.01 6.86 28.22
C SER A 351 0.08 5.74 27.74
N GLY A 352 0.61 4.54 27.53
CA GLY A 352 -0.19 3.32 27.26
C GLY A 352 -0.40 2.98 25.79
N VAL A 353 0.53 3.37 24.90
CA VAL A 353 0.65 2.79 23.56
C VAL A 353 1.66 1.65 23.67
N THR A 354 1.33 0.49 23.11
CA THR A 354 2.25 -0.65 23.02
C THR A 354 2.29 -1.10 21.57
N ASN A 355 3.49 -1.15 20.99
CA ASN A 355 3.67 -1.57 19.61
C ASN A 355 4.44 -2.89 19.57
N LEU A 356 4.04 -3.77 18.66
CA LEU A 356 4.79 -4.97 18.29
C LEU A 356 5.36 -4.72 16.89
N LEU A 357 6.68 -4.71 16.76
CA LEU A 357 7.36 -4.56 15.47
C LEU A 357 8.18 -5.82 15.21
N TYR A 358 7.93 -6.45 14.08
CA TYR A 358 8.72 -7.55 13.54
C TYR A 358 9.31 -7.07 12.23
N GLY A 359 10.64 -6.99 12.14
CA GLY A 359 11.31 -6.52 10.94
C GLY A 359 10.90 -7.31 9.72
N ASP A 360 10.87 -8.64 9.79
CA ASP A 360 10.29 -9.46 8.72
C ASP A 360 8.93 -10.04 9.10
N ALA A 361 8.90 -10.86 10.17
CA ALA A 361 7.78 -11.74 10.45
C ALA A 361 7.63 -12.18 11.90
N GLU A 362 6.48 -12.72 12.30
CA GLU A 362 6.38 -13.37 13.63
C GLU A 362 7.26 -14.63 13.67
N THR A 363 7.29 -15.37 12.56
CA THR A 363 8.01 -16.64 12.41
C THR A 363 8.80 -16.71 11.11
N LEU A 364 10.10 -16.98 11.24
CA LEU A 364 10.98 -17.43 10.15
C LEU A 364 11.11 -18.95 10.19
N ALA A 365 10.52 -19.64 9.21
CA ALA A 365 10.61 -21.09 9.08
C ALA A 365 12.00 -21.55 8.58
N ALA A 366 12.28 -22.85 8.73
CA ALA A 366 13.57 -23.41 8.32
C ALA A 366 13.92 -23.10 6.85
N GLY A 367 15.04 -22.41 6.64
CA GLY A 367 15.53 -22.03 5.31
C GLY A 367 14.98 -20.72 4.77
N ALA A 368 14.06 -20.06 5.49
CA ALA A 368 13.69 -18.67 5.23
C ALA A 368 14.88 -17.73 5.48
N ARG A 369 14.81 -16.53 4.91
CA ARG A 369 15.81 -15.48 5.10
C ARG A 369 15.11 -14.17 5.40
N GLY A 370 15.43 -13.56 6.53
CA GLY A 370 15.06 -12.18 6.80
C GLY A 370 15.94 -11.19 6.04
N GLY A 371 15.47 -9.95 5.90
CA GLY A 371 16.19 -8.82 5.37
C GLY A 371 16.74 -7.88 6.46
N ASP A 372 17.35 -6.79 6.03
CA ASP A 372 18.07 -5.84 6.90
C ASP A 372 17.15 -4.63 7.22
N ASP A 373 16.51 -4.62 8.39
CA ASP A 373 15.38 -3.71 8.65
C ASP A 373 15.74 -2.46 9.47
N VAL A 374 14.86 -1.46 9.42
CA VAL A 374 14.93 -0.25 10.23
C VAL A 374 13.67 -0.10 11.07
N LEU A 375 13.79 -0.37 12.37
CA LEU A 375 12.70 -0.30 13.33
C LEU A 375 12.83 0.96 14.18
N ARG A 376 11.81 1.83 14.13
CA ARG A 376 11.75 3.09 14.89
C ARG A 376 10.71 2.97 15.98
N SER A 377 11.15 3.05 17.23
CA SER A 377 10.24 2.91 18.38
C SER A 377 9.24 4.08 18.48
N GLY A 378 9.62 5.28 18.04
CA GLY A 378 8.73 6.44 18.14
C GLY A 378 8.48 6.79 19.60
N ARG A 379 7.23 6.71 20.07
CA ARG A 379 6.83 6.92 21.46
C ARG A 379 5.98 5.75 21.92
N GLY A 380 6.27 5.17 23.07
CA GLY A 380 5.44 4.07 23.57
C GLY A 380 6.17 3.27 24.63
N ASP A 381 5.64 2.10 24.96
CA ASP A 381 6.47 1.03 25.50
C ASP A 381 6.43 -0.08 24.44
N ASP A 382 7.51 -0.25 23.69
CA ASP A 382 7.51 -1.05 22.45
C ASP A 382 8.27 -2.37 22.59
N GLU A 383 7.80 -3.41 21.89
CA GLU A 383 8.47 -4.71 21.80
C GLU A 383 8.90 -4.92 20.34
N MET A 384 10.20 -5.08 20.12
CA MET A 384 10.80 -5.11 18.78
C MET A 384 11.65 -6.36 18.55
N TRP A 385 11.47 -6.94 17.37
CA TRP A 385 12.28 -8.02 16.81
C TRP A 385 12.86 -7.53 15.48
N GLY A 386 14.18 -7.58 15.37
CA GLY A 386 14.88 -7.21 14.15
C GLY A 386 14.47 -8.10 12.99
N ASP A 387 14.25 -9.39 13.27
CA ASP A 387 13.80 -10.34 12.26
C ASP A 387 12.43 -10.92 12.62
N ALA A 388 12.40 -11.71 13.71
CA ALA A 388 11.23 -12.49 14.11
C ALA A 388 11.25 -12.98 15.55
N ALA A 389 10.04 -13.16 16.12
CA ALA A 389 9.89 -13.78 17.44
C ALA A 389 10.27 -15.26 17.47
N VAL A 390 10.06 -15.98 16.38
CA VAL A 390 10.41 -17.39 16.26
C VAL A 390 11.29 -17.61 15.03
N VAL A 391 12.57 -17.85 15.28
CA VAL A 391 13.53 -18.22 14.22
C VAL A 391 13.81 -19.72 14.27
N GLU A 392 13.32 -20.46 13.29
CA GLU A 392 13.55 -21.90 13.19
C GLU A 392 15.00 -22.24 12.79
N THR A 393 15.45 -23.43 13.15
CA THR A 393 16.82 -23.87 12.84
C THR A 393 17.04 -23.92 11.33
N GLY A 394 18.00 -23.13 10.85
CA GLY A 394 18.37 -23.07 9.44
C GLY A 394 17.76 -21.88 8.70
N ALA A 395 16.90 -21.09 9.35
CA ALA A 395 16.60 -19.74 8.89
C ALA A 395 17.85 -18.84 9.01
N VAL A 396 17.90 -17.80 8.19
CA VAL A 396 18.92 -16.76 8.22
C VAL A 396 18.24 -15.46 8.60
N THR A 397 18.86 -14.73 9.49
CA THR A 397 18.45 -13.41 9.94
C THR A 397 19.29 -12.33 9.26
N GLY A 398 18.75 -11.12 9.14
CA GLY A 398 19.40 -9.93 8.63
C GLY A 398 20.13 -9.12 9.69
N ARG A 399 20.34 -7.85 9.36
CA ARG A 399 21.18 -6.90 10.10
C ARG A 399 20.42 -5.61 10.32
N ASP A 400 19.88 -5.48 11.51
CA ASP A 400 18.83 -4.49 11.72
C ASP A 400 19.34 -3.24 12.42
N ILE A 401 18.55 -2.18 12.27
CA ILE A 401 18.80 -0.89 12.93
C ILE A 401 17.60 -0.56 13.80
N PHE A 402 17.81 -0.59 15.11
CA PHE A 402 16.83 -0.15 16.11
C PHE A 402 17.06 1.33 16.44
N VAL A 403 16.10 2.17 16.11
CA VAL A 403 16.22 3.64 16.19
C VAL A 403 15.44 4.18 17.38
N PHE A 404 16.14 4.90 18.25
CA PHE A 404 15.58 5.50 19.46
C PHE A 404 15.78 7.01 19.51
N GLY A 405 14.68 7.73 19.75
CA GLY A 405 14.66 9.17 19.97
C GLY A 405 14.27 9.55 21.41
N PRO A 406 14.37 10.85 21.76
CA PRO A 406 13.82 11.35 23.01
C PRO A 406 12.32 11.05 23.14
N GLU A 407 11.88 10.71 24.35
CA GLU A 407 10.49 10.32 24.64
C GLU A 407 10.07 8.96 24.05
N ASN A 408 11.04 8.07 23.80
CA ASN A 408 10.79 6.71 23.35
C ASN A 408 10.00 5.86 24.36
N GLY A 409 10.11 6.15 25.67
CA GLY A 409 9.47 5.35 26.72
C GLY A 409 10.26 4.08 27.04
N LYS A 410 9.61 2.94 27.33
CA LYS A 410 10.30 1.72 27.76
C LYS A 410 10.20 0.62 26.72
N ASP A 411 11.29 0.45 26.00
CA ASP A 411 11.32 -0.44 24.85
C ASP A 411 12.17 -1.67 25.12
N VAL A 412 11.88 -2.74 24.38
CA VAL A 412 12.58 -4.01 24.45
C VAL A 412 13.00 -4.43 23.05
N ILE A 413 14.27 -4.79 22.90
CA ILE A 413 14.78 -5.52 21.73
C ILE A 413 14.96 -6.97 22.14
N HIS A 414 14.31 -7.90 21.44
CA HIS A 414 14.26 -9.32 21.85
C HIS A 414 15.36 -10.20 21.28
N ASP A 415 15.82 -9.92 20.06
CA ASP A 415 16.65 -10.81 19.25
C ASP A 415 17.98 -10.20 18.80
N PHE A 416 18.41 -9.09 19.42
CA PHE A 416 19.62 -8.36 19.05
C PHE A 416 20.85 -9.26 18.82
N GLN A 417 21.42 -9.16 17.64
CA GLN A 417 22.56 -9.92 17.18
C GLN A 417 23.84 -9.10 17.24
N TYR A 418 24.70 -9.48 18.18
CA TYR A 418 25.97 -8.82 18.40
C TYR A 418 26.84 -8.74 17.12
N ARG A 419 27.28 -7.52 16.77
CA ARG A 419 28.07 -7.15 15.58
C ARG A 419 27.36 -7.25 14.23
N GLN A 420 26.09 -7.61 14.23
CA GLN A 420 25.25 -7.59 13.03
C GLN A 420 24.38 -6.34 13.11
N ASP A 421 23.61 -6.25 14.19
CA ASP A 421 22.61 -5.21 14.37
C ASP A 421 23.22 -3.96 15.00
N LYS A 422 22.47 -2.87 14.92
CA LYS A 422 22.86 -1.57 15.46
C LYS A 422 21.73 -0.90 16.21
N ILE A 423 22.14 -0.16 17.24
CA ILE A 423 21.26 0.71 18.02
C ILE A 423 21.56 2.15 17.64
N ASP A 424 20.65 2.79 16.92
CA ASP A 424 20.75 4.21 16.59
C ASP A 424 20.20 5.08 17.73
N VAL A 425 21.12 5.82 18.34
CA VAL A 425 20.85 6.80 19.41
C VAL A 425 21.22 8.22 18.98
N SER A 426 21.43 8.44 17.68
CA SER A 426 21.86 9.73 17.14
C SER A 426 20.86 10.85 17.46
N ALA A 427 19.57 10.54 17.55
CA ALA A 427 18.53 11.49 17.92
C ALA A 427 18.64 12.00 19.37
N TYR A 428 19.36 11.30 20.25
CA TYR A 428 19.70 11.79 21.60
C TYR A 428 20.89 12.77 21.62
N GLY A 429 21.61 12.91 20.51
CA GLY A 429 22.77 13.79 20.39
C GLY A 429 24.06 13.23 20.99
N PHE A 430 24.15 11.93 21.23
CA PHE A 430 25.40 11.28 21.65
C PHE A 430 26.35 11.14 20.46
N HIS A 431 27.64 11.42 20.68
CA HIS A 431 28.66 11.35 19.63
C HIS A 431 29.58 10.14 19.74
N ASN A 432 29.54 9.41 20.86
CA ASN A 432 30.38 8.25 21.12
C ASN A 432 29.86 7.45 22.33
N LEU A 433 30.37 6.23 22.51
CA LEU A 433 29.96 5.32 23.59
C LEU A 433 30.35 5.84 24.99
N ALA A 434 31.40 6.68 25.11
CA ALA A 434 31.85 7.17 26.40
C ALA A 434 30.81 8.09 27.06
N GLU A 435 30.04 8.84 26.26
CA GLU A 435 28.93 9.68 26.74
C GLU A 435 27.78 8.86 27.33
N MET A 436 27.62 7.60 26.90
CA MET A 436 26.58 6.68 27.39
C MET A 436 27.03 5.78 28.54
N HIS A 437 28.31 5.80 28.94
CA HIS A 437 28.86 4.79 29.87
C HIS A 437 28.12 4.71 31.22
N GLY A 438 27.58 5.82 31.73
CA GLY A 438 26.79 5.86 32.97
C GLY A 438 25.33 5.40 32.82
N MET A 439 24.84 5.29 31.58
CA MET A 439 23.46 4.96 31.23
C MET A 439 23.28 3.45 31.01
N ILE A 440 24.33 2.77 30.51
CA ILE A 440 24.29 1.34 30.18
C ILE A 440 24.64 0.48 31.41
N LYS A 441 23.66 -0.30 31.89
CA LYS A 441 23.78 -1.17 33.08
C LYS A 441 23.60 -2.63 32.69
N ALA A 442 24.31 -3.52 33.39
CA ALA A 442 24.04 -4.95 33.30
C ALA A 442 22.63 -5.25 33.80
N TYR A 443 21.89 -6.06 33.07
CA TYR A 443 20.53 -6.48 33.41
C TYR A 443 20.41 -8.01 33.35
N GLY A 444 19.48 -8.56 34.14
CA GLY A 444 19.35 -10.00 34.32
C GLY A 444 20.19 -10.57 35.45
N SER A 445 20.03 -11.87 35.68
CA SER A 445 20.58 -12.56 36.87
C SER A 445 22.09 -12.79 36.80
N HIS A 446 22.64 -12.79 35.59
CA HIS A 446 24.05 -13.03 35.28
C HIS A 446 24.66 -11.93 34.39
N GLY A 447 23.92 -10.86 34.08
CA GLY A 447 24.36 -9.79 33.18
C GLY A 447 24.33 -10.18 31.70
N GLU A 448 23.42 -11.08 31.36
CA GLU A 448 23.12 -11.59 30.01
C GLU A 448 22.53 -10.53 29.08
N ASN A 449 21.93 -9.48 29.65
CA ASN A 449 21.28 -8.39 28.94
C ASN A 449 21.90 -7.03 29.34
N ILE A 450 21.58 -5.98 28.58
CA ILE A 450 21.85 -4.60 29.00
C ILE A 450 20.54 -3.80 29.11
N LEU A 451 20.54 -2.85 30.04
CA LEU A 451 19.53 -1.80 30.14
C LEU A 451 20.21 -0.46 29.88
N ILE A 452 19.75 0.27 28.86
CA ILE A 452 20.16 1.64 28.57
C ILE A 452 19.12 2.58 29.19
N ASP A 453 19.53 3.37 30.17
CA ASP A 453 18.66 4.27 30.93
C ASP A 453 18.97 5.73 30.58
N PHE A 454 18.23 6.30 29.62
CA PHE A 454 18.38 7.68 29.16
C PHE A 454 17.81 8.71 30.16
N GLY A 455 17.11 8.25 31.19
CA GLY A 455 16.45 9.08 32.20
C GLY A 455 15.09 9.62 31.74
N GLY A 456 14.36 10.26 32.66
CA GLY A 456 13.03 10.82 32.35
C GLY A 456 11.94 9.78 32.09
N GLY A 457 12.20 8.49 32.33
CA GLY A 457 11.31 7.37 32.03
C GLY A 457 11.68 6.60 30.76
N ASN A 458 12.68 7.07 30.01
CA ASN A 458 13.14 6.48 28.75
C ASN A 458 14.19 5.39 28.98
N GLN A 459 13.89 4.17 28.55
CA GLN A 459 14.72 2.99 28.78
C GLN A 459 14.65 2.04 27.59
N VAL A 460 15.76 1.36 27.31
CA VAL A 460 15.81 0.28 26.32
C VAL A 460 16.44 -0.95 26.95
N LEU A 461 15.69 -2.04 27.03
CA LEU A 461 16.18 -3.36 27.42
C LEU A 461 16.61 -4.11 26.17
N VAL A 462 17.89 -4.47 26.08
CA VAL A 462 18.41 -5.28 24.97
C VAL A 462 18.64 -6.70 25.48
N ILE A 463 17.82 -7.64 25.03
CA ILE A 463 17.90 -9.05 25.37
C ILE A 463 19.03 -9.70 24.56
N GLY A 464 19.80 -10.59 25.19
CA GLY A 464 20.83 -11.36 24.50
C GLY A 464 22.16 -10.64 24.29
N LEU A 465 22.27 -9.34 24.60
CA LEU A 465 23.50 -8.56 24.55
C LEU A 465 24.17 -8.44 25.94
N PRO A 466 25.27 -9.15 26.23
CA PRO A 466 25.88 -9.10 27.56
C PRO A 466 26.65 -7.79 27.79
N HIS A 467 26.62 -7.27 29.03
CA HIS A 467 27.22 -5.98 29.41
C HIS A 467 28.74 -5.85 29.17
N ARG A 468 29.43 -6.95 28.87
CA ARG A 468 30.89 -6.98 28.66
C ARG A 468 31.29 -7.08 27.19
N VAL A 469 30.32 -7.15 26.27
CA VAL A 469 30.56 -7.58 24.88
C VAL A 469 30.31 -6.45 23.88
N TYR A 470 29.41 -5.51 24.18
CA TYR A 470 29.10 -4.38 23.30
C TYR A 470 30.29 -3.43 23.07
N GLY A 471 30.29 -2.75 21.92
CA GLY A 471 31.30 -1.76 21.53
C GLY A 471 30.73 -0.66 20.62
N GLU A 472 31.56 0.31 20.23
CA GLU A 472 31.13 1.44 19.39
C GLU A 472 30.53 1.02 18.04
N SER A 473 30.87 -0.16 17.52
CA SER A 473 30.32 -0.68 16.27
C SER A 473 28.84 -1.05 16.33
N ASP A 474 28.33 -1.30 17.54
CA ASP A 474 26.94 -1.72 17.79
C ASP A 474 26.00 -0.51 17.92
N PHE A 475 26.53 0.71 17.81
CA PHE A 475 25.78 1.94 17.96
C PHE A 475 25.95 2.86 16.76
N ILE A 476 24.89 3.62 16.45
CA ILE A 476 24.95 4.77 15.54
C ILE A 476 24.83 6.04 16.40
N PHE A 477 25.75 6.98 16.17
CA PHE A 477 25.90 8.22 16.93
C PHE A 477 25.63 9.44 16.04
N ALA A 478 25.29 10.57 16.68
CA ALA A 478 25.15 11.85 16.01
C ALA A 478 26.48 12.30 15.39
N VAL A 479 26.40 12.91 14.21
CA VAL A 479 27.57 13.51 13.56
C VAL A 479 28.05 14.71 14.39
N ALA A 480 29.35 14.79 14.68
CA ALA A 480 29.93 15.94 15.34
C ALA A 480 29.93 17.16 14.39
N GLU A 481 29.36 18.29 14.83
CA GLU A 481 29.39 19.57 14.08
C GLU A 481 30.79 20.18 13.98
#